data_AF-A0A1W1EJ41-F1
#
_entry.id   AF-A0A1W1EJ41-F1
#
_cell.length_a   1.000
_cell.length_b   1.000
_cell.length_c   1.000
_cell.angle_alpha   90.00
_cell.angle_beta   90.00
_cell.angle_gamma   90.00
#
_symmetry.space_group_name_H-M   'P 1'
#
loop_
_entity.id
_entity.type
_entity.pdbx_description
1 polymer ?
#
loop_
_entity_poly.entity_id
_entity_poly.type
_entity_poly.pdbx_seq_one_letter_code
_entity_poly.pdbx_strand_id
1 'polypeptide(L)'
;MINLPPLEIPALQLPMPVPELIHPAIVHFAIVLPIIIFLIEFFNTIFKKRALSITSLLLIVLLTIIAFGAYLTGSVDGENAYNLLSSDGQADLKEHKLLGIYIVYGSASLLLFKLISMIIKASFIRFLFILLLIGFTGATLYQGKEGGELVYKYGSNIAPVADLGEEVSDLKEEMEESDEENKAKIKSLEDKIATLEKSAKDGGSLKSINDELKAQLDTLKTKAQDTQKDLERQIEILKKRGEETKASLKGEITTIKDKASKIVEAVTTDDSNEANVSVE
;
A
#
# COMPACT_ATOMS: atom_id res chain seq x y z
N MET A 1 -1.02 8.86 -21.56
CA MET A 1 -1.10 10.07 -20.74
C MET A 1 -2.13 11.00 -21.34
N ILE A 2 -3.26 11.21 -20.66
CA ILE A 2 -4.27 12.18 -21.08
C ILE A 2 -3.82 13.51 -20.49
N ASN A 3 -3.37 14.45 -21.33
CA ASN A 3 -2.93 15.77 -20.86
C ASN A 3 -4.17 16.63 -20.54
N LEU A 4 -4.57 16.67 -19.27
CA LEU A 4 -5.71 17.45 -18.79
C LEU A 4 -5.29 18.90 -18.49
N PRO A 5 -6.13 19.91 -18.80
CA PRO A 5 -5.79 21.29 -18.48
C PRO A 5 -5.58 21.49 -16.97
N PRO A 6 -4.60 22.29 -16.54
CA PRO A 6 -4.36 22.52 -15.12
C PRO A 6 -5.55 23.28 -14.50
N LEU A 7 -6.12 22.71 -13.44
CA LEU A 7 -7.15 23.34 -12.62
C LEU A 7 -6.64 23.43 -11.18
N GLU A 8 -6.62 24.64 -10.63
CA GLU A 8 -6.30 24.86 -9.23
C GLU A 8 -7.61 25.11 -8.46
N ILE A 9 -7.91 24.24 -7.50
CA ILE A 9 -8.87 24.58 -6.44
C ILE A 9 -8.08 25.37 -5.39
N PRO A 10 -8.59 26.52 -4.91
CA PRO A 10 -7.93 27.28 -3.84
C PRO A 10 -7.60 26.36 -2.66
N ALA A 11 -6.38 26.44 -2.15
CA ALA A 11 -5.98 25.68 -0.98
C ALA A 11 -6.88 26.07 0.21
N LEU A 12 -7.86 25.24 0.51
CA LEU A 12 -8.77 25.44 1.62
C LEU A 12 -8.04 25.01 2.90
N GLN A 13 -7.56 25.98 3.68
CA GLN A 13 -7.05 25.68 5.01
C GLN A 13 -8.21 25.17 5.86
N LEU A 14 -8.19 23.86 6.16
CA LEU A 14 -9.23 23.26 6.97
C LEU A 14 -9.09 23.77 8.41
N PRO A 15 -10.19 24.18 9.06
CA PRO A 15 -10.17 24.69 10.43
C PRO A 15 -9.88 23.60 11.48
N MET A 16 -9.63 22.36 11.04
CA MET A 16 -9.45 21.19 11.90
C MET A 16 -8.48 20.20 11.24
N PRO A 17 -7.65 19.49 12.04
CA PRO A 17 -6.75 18.47 11.53
C PRO A 17 -7.56 17.28 10.99
N VAL A 18 -7.24 16.85 9.78
CA VAL A 18 -7.78 15.64 9.17
C VAL A 18 -6.92 14.46 9.61
N PRO A 19 -7.50 13.37 10.13
CA PRO A 19 -6.71 12.19 10.46
C PRO A 19 -6.04 11.62 9.20
N GLU A 20 -4.78 11.21 9.34
CA GLU A 20 -4.02 10.58 8.26
C GLU A 20 -4.65 9.24 7.87
N LEU A 21 -4.48 8.83 6.60
CA LEU A 21 -4.89 7.52 6.07
C LEU A 21 -6.41 7.28 6.02
N ILE A 22 -7.24 8.31 6.25
CA ILE A 22 -8.69 8.17 6.05
C ILE A 22 -9.07 8.27 4.58
N HIS A 23 -8.18 8.80 3.73
CA HIS A 23 -8.45 8.97 2.30
C HIS A 23 -8.82 7.65 1.61
N PRO A 24 -8.04 6.55 1.75
CA PRO A 24 -8.42 5.24 1.23
C PRO A 24 -9.84 4.84 1.60
N ALA A 25 -10.24 4.96 2.88
CA ALA A 25 -11.58 4.57 3.31
C ALA A 25 -12.68 5.37 2.57
N ILE A 26 -12.49 6.67 2.37
CA ILE A 26 -13.47 7.53 1.70
C ILE A 26 -13.52 7.26 0.18
N VAL A 27 -12.37 7.03 -0.48
CA VAL A 27 -12.35 6.77 -1.93
C VAL A 27 -13.05 5.46 -2.31
N HIS A 28 -13.04 4.44 -1.45
CA HIS A 28 -13.81 3.22 -1.70
C HIS A 28 -15.30 3.53 -1.93
N PHE A 29 -15.88 4.42 -1.10
CA PHE A 29 -17.26 4.87 -1.32
C PHE A 29 -17.40 5.70 -2.59
N ALA A 30 -16.44 6.59 -2.88
CA ALA A 30 -16.45 7.42 -4.08
C ALA A 30 -16.42 6.60 -5.39
N ILE A 31 -15.77 5.43 -5.37
CA ILE A 31 -15.66 4.51 -6.52
C ILE A 31 -16.92 3.64 -6.65
N VAL A 32 -17.47 3.15 -5.54
CA VAL A 32 -18.60 2.20 -5.56
C VAL A 32 -19.94 2.89 -5.81
N LEU A 33 -20.15 4.10 -5.28
CA LEU A 33 -21.43 4.83 -5.40
C LEU A 33 -21.88 5.04 -6.86
N PRO A 34 -21.05 5.50 -7.80
CA PRO A 34 -21.44 5.67 -9.20
C PRO A 34 -21.97 4.39 -9.84
N ILE A 35 -21.42 3.22 -9.48
CA ILE A 35 -21.86 1.91 -9.96
C ILE A 35 -23.28 1.63 -9.45
N ILE A 36 -23.53 1.84 -8.16
CA ILE A 36 -24.86 1.65 -7.56
C ILE A 36 -25.88 2.61 -8.18
N ILE A 37 -25.50 3.88 -8.37
CA ILE A 37 -26.34 4.90 -9.01
C ILE A 37 -26.69 4.48 -10.44
N PHE A 38 -25.70 3.99 -11.20
CA PHE A 38 -25.88 3.48 -12.55
C PHE A 38 -26.89 2.34 -12.60
N LEU A 39 -26.77 1.34 -11.72
CA LEU A 39 -27.71 0.22 -11.65
C LEU A 39 -29.13 0.71 -11.36
N ILE A 40 -29.30 1.60 -10.38
CA ILE A 40 -30.61 2.17 -10.03
C ILE A 40 -31.21 2.93 -11.22
N GLU A 41 -30.42 3.73 -11.93
CA GLU A 41 -30.89 4.52 -13.07
C GLU A 41 -31.20 3.68 -14.31
N PHE A 42 -30.42 2.62 -14.53
CA PHE A 42 -30.71 1.61 -15.53
C PHE A 42 -32.07 0.96 -15.26
N PHE A 43 -32.31 0.48 -14.03
CA PHE A 43 -33.61 -0.08 -13.65
C PHE A 43 -34.73 0.95 -13.69
N ASN A 44 -34.46 2.21 -13.31
CA ASN A 44 -35.42 3.29 -13.38
C ASN A 44 -35.85 3.59 -14.83
N THR A 45 -34.99 3.34 -15.82
CA THR A 45 -35.35 3.47 -17.24
C THR A 45 -36.40 2.44 -17.66
N ILE A 46 -36.34 1.23 -17.11
CA ILE A 46 -37.29 0.13 -17.37
C ILE A 46 -38.58 0.33 -16.57
N PHE A 47 -38.47 0.49 -15.24
CA PHE A 47 -39.63 0.50 -14.34
C PHE A 47 -40.29 1.87 -14.16
N LYS A 48 -39.58 2.96 -14.48
CA LYS A 48 -40.07 4.36 -14.43
C LYS A 48 -40.70 4.73 -13.09
N LYS A 49 -40.15 4.22 -11.98
CA LYS A 49 -40.69 4.43 -10.63
C LYS A 49 -40.09 5.69 -10.03
N ARG A 50 -40.95 6.59 -9.53
CA ARG A 50 -40.54 7.83 -8.86
C ARG A 50 -39.58 7.59 -7.69
N ALA A 51 -39.79 6.52 -6.92
CA ALA A 51 -38.92 6.14 -5.81
C ALA A 51 -37.47 5.92 -6.27
N LEU A 52 -37.24 5.17 -7.35
CA LEU A 52 -35.89 4.92 -7.88
C LEU A 52 -35.20 6.22 -8.32
N SER A 53 -35.94 7.13 -8.95
CA SER A 53 -35.40 8.44 -9.34
C SER A 53 -34.99 9.30 -8.14
N ILE A 54 -35.75 9.26 -7.05
CA ILE A 54 -35.45 10.01 -5.82
C ILE A 54 -34.25 9.37 -5.11
N THR A 55 -34.21 8.04 -5.00
CA THR A 55 -33.06 7.32 -4.44
C THR A 55 -31.78 7.64 -5.19
N SER A 56 -31.80 7.60 -6.53
CA SER A 56 -30.65 8.00 -7.36
C SER A 56 -30.19 9.43 -7.07
N LEU A 57 -31.13 10.39 -6.96
CA LEU A 57 -30.78 11.78 -6.64
C LEU A 57 -30.08 11.88 -5.27
N LEU A 58 -30.61 11.23 -4.24
CA LEU A 58 -30.00 11.23 -2.90
C LEU A 58 -28.60 10.63 -2.90
N LEU A 59 -28.39 9.53 -3.65
CA LEU A 59 -27.08 8.91 -3.80
C LEU A 59 -26.10 9.79 -4.58
N ILE A 60 -26.54 10.57 -5.57
CA ILE A 60 -25.69 11.52 -6.30
C ILE A 60 -25.29 12.70 -5.41
N VAL A 61 -26.21 13.19 -4.56
CA VAL A 61 -25.86 14.20 -3.54
C VAL A 61 -24.81 13.64 -2.59
N LEU A 62 -25.01 12.42 -2.09
CA LEU A 62 -24.04 11.75 -1.22
C LEU A 62 -22.69 11.53 -1.92
N LEU A 63 -22.68 11.11 -3.18
CA LEU A 63 -21.48 10.99 -4.02
C LEU A 63 -20.74 12.32 -4.12
N THR A 64 -21.44 13.43 -4.32
CA THR A 64 -20.82 14.77 -4.42
C THR A 64 -20.12 15.14 -3.11
N ILE A 65 -20.77 14.89 -1.97
CA ILE A 65 -20.20 15.13 -0.64
C ILE A 65 -18.97 14.25 -0.41
N ILE A 66 -19.06 12.95 -0.76
CA ILE A 66 -17.96 11.99 -0.59
C ILE A 66 -16.79 12.30 -1.53
N ALA A 67 -17.04 12.68 -2.77
CA ALA A 67 -15.99 13.08 -3.72
C ALA A 67 -15.24 14.31 -3.22
N PHE A 68 -15.96 15.30 -2.69
CA PHE A 68 -15.34 16.46 -2.05
C PHE A 68 -14.55 16.07 -0.80
N GLY A 69 -15.10 15.20 0.04
CA GLY A 69 -14.40 14.63 1.20
C GLY A 69 -13.11 13.91 0.79
N ALA A 70 -13.14 13.08 -0.24
CA ALA A 70 -11.98 12.37 -0.78
C ALA A 70 -10.91 13.34 -1.28
N TYR A 71 -11.30 14.44 -1.94
CA TYR A 71 -10.37 15.47 -2.38
C TYR A 71 -9.68 16.16 -1.19
N LEU A 72 -10.43 16.51 -0.14
CA LEU A 72 -9.87 17.15 1.05
C LEU A 72 -8.87 16.24 1.77
N THR A 73 -9.26 14.98 2.00
CA THR A 73 -8.41 14.02 2.71
C THR A 73 -7.21 13.59 1.88
N GLY A 74 -7.38 13.44 0.56
CA GLY A 74 -6.29 13.11 -0.37
C GLY A 74 -5.31 14.26 -0.56
N SER A 75 -5.74 15.51 -0.39
CA SER A 75 -4.83 16.66 -0.41
C SER A 75 -3.88 16.64 0.78
N VAL A 76 -4.37 16.27 1.97
CA VAL A 76 -3.54 16.13 3.18
C VAL A 76 -2.61 14.93 3.06
N ASP A 77 -3.14 13.75 2.74
CA ASP A 77 -2.34 12.52 2.61
C ASP A 77 -1.28 12.66 1.48
N GLY A 78 -1.65 13.30 0.37
CA GLY A 78 -0.74 13.55 -0.75
C GLY A 78 0.37 14.55 -0.41
N GLU A 79 0.08 15.63 0.33
CA GLU A 79 1.09 16.60 0.76
C GLU A 79 2.11 15.98 1.72
N ASN A 80 1.62 15.18 2.68
CA ASN A 80 2.47 14.46 3.62
C ASN A 80 3.36 13.41 2.93
N ALA A 81 2.84 12.73 1.90
CA ALA A 81 3.57 11.71 1.15
C ALA A 81 4.51 12.29 0.07
N TYR A 82 4.29 13.53 -0.41
CA TYR A 82 4.93 14.06 -1.61
C TYR A 82 6.46 13.97 -1.59
N ASN A 83 7.08 14.38 -0.48
CA ASN A 83 8.54 14.40 -0.33
C ASN A 83 9.14 12.99 -0.12
N LEU A 84 8.31 11.99 0.18
CA LEU A 84 8.72 10.60 0.38
C LEU A 84 8.67 9.77 -0.92
N LEU A 85 8.01 10.29 -1.95
CA LEU A 85 7.86 9.64 -3.25
C LEU A 85 9.07 9.89 -4.15
N SER A 86 9.34 8.93 -5.05
CA SER A 86 10.28 9.11 -6.17
C SER A 86 9.82 10.21 -7.12
N SER A 87 10.69 10.65 -8.04
CA SER A 87 10.31 11.65 -9.07
C SER A 87 9.09 11.22 -9.89
N ASP A 88 9.03 9.94 -10.26
CA ASP A 88 7.89 9.38 -11.00
C ASP A 88 6.63 9.34 -10.12
N GLY A 89 6.76 8.93 -8.85
CA GLY A 89 5.65 8.94 -7.91
C GLY A 89 5.09 10.34 -7.65
N GLN A 90 5.95 11.37 -7.62
CA GLN A 90 5.51 12.77 -7.51
C GLN A 90 4.74 13.26 -8.75
N ALA A 91 5.16 12.84 -9.95
CA ALA A 91 4.46 13.16 -11.18
C ALA A 91 3.07 12.49 -11.20
N ASP A 92 3.03 11.19 -10.93
CA ASP A 92 1.79 10.40 -10.88
C ASP A 92 0.85 10.93 -9.78
N LEU A 93 1.38 11.39 -8.63
CA LEU A 93 0.58 11.99 -7.56
C LEU A 93 -0.06 13.32 -8.00
N LYS A 94 0.64 14.13 -8.80
CA LYS A 94 0.06 15.37 -9.36
C LYS A 94 -1.04 15.07 -10.37
N GLU A 95 -0.84 14.09 -11.25
CA GLU A 95 -1.86 13.65 -12.20
C GLU A 95 -3.08 13.10 -11.46
N HIS A 96 -2.86 12.26 -10.45
CA HIS A 96 -3.93 11.71 -9.62
C HIS A 96 -4.71 12.81 -8.88
N LYS A 97 -4.02 13.82 -8.33
CA LYS A 97 -4.66 14.98 -7.71
C LYS A 97 -5.49 15.77 -8.71
N LEU A 98 -4.96 15.99 -9.92
CA LEU A 98 -5.65 16.71 -10.99
C LEU A 98 -6.91 15.97 -11.42
N LEU A 99 -6.84 14.67 -11.66
CA LEU A 99 -8.01 13.86 -11.99
C LEU A 99 -9.03 13.85 -10.84
N GLY A 100 -8.58 13.82 -9.58
CA GLY A 100 -9.42 13.96 -8.40
C GLY A 100 -10.23 15.27 -8.39
N ILE A 101 -9.62 16.38 -8.80
CA ILE A 101 -10.30 17.68 -8.98
C ILE A 101 -11.39 17.58 -10.06
N TYR A 102 -11.10 16.93 -11.19
CA TYR A 102 -12.11 16.69 -12.23
C TYR A 102 -13.26 15.81 -11.74
N ILE A 103 -13.00 14.82 -10.88
CA ILE A 103 -14.06 13.98 -10.29
C ILE A 103 -14.97 14.81 -9.39
N VAL A 104 -14.44 15.75 -8.61
CA VAL A 104 -15.26 16.67 -7.80
C VAL A 104 -16.17 17.52 -8.68
N TYR A 105 -15.62 18.22 -9.69
CA TYR A 105 -16.43 19.02 -10.61
C TYR A 105 -17.39 18.17 -11.45
N GLY A 106 -16.95 16.98 -11.84
CA GLY A 106 -17.76 15.99 -12.55
C GLY A 106 -18.95 15.54 -11.72
N SER A 107 -18.78 15.31 -10.42
CA SER A 107 -19.87 14.90 -9.52
C SER A 107 -20.91 16.00 -9.35
N ALA A 108 -20.48 17.26 -9.19
CA ALA A 108 -21.37 18.42 -9.14
C ALA A 108 -22.12 18.60 -10.48
N SER A 109 -21.42 18.43 -11.60
CA SER A 109 -22.03 18.48 -12.93
C SER A 109 -23.07 17.37 -13.11
N LEU A 110 -22.75 16.15 -12.66
CA LEU A 110 -23.65 15.00 -12.69
C LEU A 110 -24.93 15.24 -11.88
N LEU A 111 -24.81 15.88 -10.69
CA LEU A 111 -25.94 16.31 -9.88
C LEU A 111 -26.82 17.32 -10.63
N LEU A 112 -26.22 18.33 -11.27
CA LEU A 112 -26.95 19.31 -12.08
C LEU A 112 -27.69 18.63 -13.24
N PHE A 113 -27.01 17.76 -13.98
CA PHE A 113 -27.63 17.00 -15.07
C PHE A 113 -28.76 16.10 -14.58
N LYS A 114 -28.62 15.49 -13.39
CA LYS A 114 -29.70 14.70 -12.79
C LYS A 114 -30.93 15.57 -12.54
N LEU A 115 -30.77 16.74 -11.93
CA LEU A 115 -31.88 17.67 -11.69
C LEU A 115 -32.56 18.09 -13.00
N ILE A 116 -31.77 18.44 -14.03
CA ILE A 116 -32.29 18.76 -15.37
C ILE A 116 -33.07 17.58 -15.96
N SER A 117 -32.55 16.35 -15.86
CA SER A 117 -33.22 15.14 -16.38
C SER A 117 -34.55 14.82 -15.69
N MET A 118 -34.72 15.28 -14.45
CA MET A 118 -35.96 15.12 -13.68
C MET A 118 -37.01 16.16 -14.07
N ILE A 119 -36.59 17.37 -14.42
CA ILE A 119 -37.47 18.45 -14.88
C ILE A 119 -37.90 18.22 -16.34
N ILE A 120 -36.93 17.94 -17.21
CA ILE A 120 -37.15 17.76 -18.64
C ILE A 120 -37.52 16.29 -18.91
N LYS A 121 -38.79 16.04 -19.24
CA LYS A 121 -39.32 14.69 -19.52
C LYS A 121 -38.90 14.11 -20.89
N ALA A 122 -37.83 14.61 -21.49
CA ALA A 122 -37.35 14.15 -22.78
C ALA A 122 -36.48 12.90 -22.63
N SER A 123 -36.81 11.83 -23.37
CA SER A 123 -36.06 10.56 -23.36
C SER A 123 -34.59 10.75 -23.72
N PHE A 124 -34.29 11.69 -24.62
CA PHE A 124 -32.92 12.02 -25.02
C PHE A 124 -32.06 12.54 -23.87
N ILE A 125 -32.61 13.39 -22.99
CA ILE A 125 -31.88 13.91 -21.82
C ILE A 125 -31.57 12.80 -20.82
N ARG A 126 -32.50 11.85 -20.63
CA ARG A 126 -32.26 10.68 -19.78
C ARG A 126 -31.16 9.78 -20.34
N PHE A 127 -31.19 9.53 -21.66
CA PHE A 127 -30.13 8.78 -22.33
C PHE A 127 -28.77 9.46 -22.17
N LEU A 128 -28.70 10.78 -22.39
CA LEU A 128 -27.48 11.56 -22.23
C LEU A 128 -26.96 11.51 -20.78
N PHE A 129 -27.86 11.63 -19.79
CA PHE A 129 -27.50 11.49 -18.38
C PHE A 129 -26.89 10.11 -18.07
N ILE A 130 -27.47 9.02 -18.59
CA ILE A 130 -26.91 7.67 -18.41
C ILE A 130 -25.53 7.56 -19.05
N LEU A 131 -25.34 8.12 -20.26
CA LEU A 131 -24.04 8.11 -20.93
C LEU A 131 -22.99 8.86 -20.11
N LEU A 132 -23.32 10.05 -19.60
CA LEU A 132 -22.46 10.81 -18.70
C LEU A 132 -22.13 10.05 -17.42
N LEU A 133 -23.11 9.35 -16.83
CA LEU A 133 -22.93 8.54 -15.64
C LEU A 133 -22.00 7.34 -15.89
N ILE A 134 -22.09 6.70 -17.05
CA ILE A 134 -21.15 5.62 -17.45
C ILE A 134 -19.74 6.20 -17.59
N GLY A 135 -19.57 7.33 -18.29
CA GLY A 135 -18.28 7.98 -18.43
C GLY A 135 -17.67 8.38 -17.09
N PHE A 136 -18.48 8.97 -16.21
CA PHE A 136 -18.08 9.32 -14.85
C PHE A 136 -17.66 8.09 -14.03
N THR A 137 -18.43 6.99 -14.12
CA THR A 137 -18.10 5.72 -13.45
C THR A 137 -16.75 5.18 -13.95
N GLY A 138 -16.52 5.21 -15.26
CA GLY A 138 -15.23 4.83 -15.84
C GLY A 138 -14.07 5.69 -15.34
N ALA A 139 -14.26 7.01 -15.25
CA ALA A 139 -13.26 7.92 -14.69
C ALA A 139 -12.97 7.63 -13.21
N THR A 140 -13.98 7.35 -12.39
CA THR A 140 -13.78 6.99 -10.96
C THR A 140 -13.06 5.66 -10.79
N LEU A 141 -13.33 4.66 -11.65
CA LEU A 141 -12.62 3.39 -11.63
C LEU A 141 -11.15 3.56 -12.04
N TYR A 142 -10.89 4.38 -13.06
CA TYR A 142 -9.54 4.72 -13.49
C TYR A 142 -8.76 5.47 -12.40
N GLN A 143 -9.39 6.45 -11.73
CA GLN A 143 -8.83 7.12 -10.56
C GLN A 143 -8.45 6.13 -9.45
N GLY A 144 -9.33 5.16 -9.17
CA GLY A 144 -9.07 4.11 -8.18
C GLY A 144 -7.86 3.25 -8.54
N LYS A 145 -7.68 2.92 -9.83
CA LYS A 145 -6.50 2.21 -10.33
C LYS A 145 -5.21 3.02 -10.13
N GLU A 146 -5.20 4.29 -10.53
CA GLU A 146 -4.03 5.16 -10.35
C GLU A 146 -3.69 5.36 -8.86
N GLY A 147 -4.70 5.51 -8.00
CA GLY A 147 -4.51 5.61 -6.56
C GLY A 147 -3.90 4.33 -5.97
N GLY A 148 -4.33 3.16 -6.44
CA GLY A 148 -3.71 1.89 -6.09
C GLY A 148 -2.25 1.82 -6.54
N GLU A 149 -1.94 2.18 -7.78
CA GLU A 149 -0.57 2.20 -8.29
C GLU A 149 0.32 3.15 -7.49
N LEU A 150 -0.18 4.32 -7.06
CA LEU A 150 0.54 5.24 -6.18
C LEU A 150 0.97 4.59 -4.87
N VAL A 151 0.07 3.82 -4.25
CA VAL A 151 0.35 3.15 -2.98
C VAL A 151 1.25 1.93 -3.18
N TYR A 152 0.94 1.06 -4.14
CA TYR A 152 1.64 -0.22 -4.30
C TYR A 152 2.98 -0.09 -5.01
N LYS A 153 3.09 0.78 -6.03
CA LYS A 153 4.31 0.91 -6.84
C LYS A 153 5.29 1.93 -6.26
N TYR A 154 4.78 3.05 -5.74
CA TYR A 154 5.61 4.16 -5.29
C TYR A 154 5.53 4.44 -3.79
N GLY A 155 4.55 3.90 -3.08
CA GLY A 155 4.42 4.04 -1.64
C GLY A 155 5.66 3.49 -0.93
N SER A 156 6.25 4.30 -0.04
CA SER A 156 7.44 3.92 0.70
C SER A 156 7.24 2.56 1.39
N ASN A 157 8.00 1.56 0.96
CA ASN A 157 8.08 0.21 1.52
C ASN A 157 6.88 -0.75 1.34
N ILE A 158 5.94 -0.56 0.40
CA ILE A 158 4.86 -1.56 0.23
C ILE A 158 5.25 -2.70 -0.73
N ALA A 159 5.77 -2.41 -1.93
CA ALA A 159 6.20 -3.47 -2.85
C ALA A 159 7.28 -4.42 -2.27
N PRO A 160 8.36 -3.92 -1.64
CA PRO A 160 9.37 -4.82 -1.06
C PRO A 160 8.85 -5.63 0.12
N VAL A 161 7.89 -5.10 0.90
CA VAL A 161 7.32 -5.80 2.06
C VAL A 161 6.26 -6.82 1.64
N ALA A 162 5.56 -6.61 0.52
CA ALA A 162 4.67 -7.60 -0.08
C ALA A 162 5.48 -8.81 -0.58
N ASP A 163 6.57 -8.57 -1.30
CA ASP A 163 7.47 -9.63 -1.78
C ASP A 163 8.10 -10.40 -0.61
N LEU A 164 8.56 -9.70 0.43
CA LEU A 164 9.06 -10.33 1.67
C LEU A 164 7.98 -11.12 2.41
N GLY A 165 6.71 -10.70 2.31
CA GLY A 165 5.60 -11.40 2.94
C GLY A 165 5.29 -12.75 2.29
N GLU A 166 5.40 -12.82 0.96
CA GLU A 166 5.29 -14.08 0.19
C GLU A 166 6.46 -15.01 0.53
N GLU A 167 7.69 -14.50 0.51
CA GLU A 167 8.89 -15.28 0.85
C GLU A 167 8.86 -15.80 2.30
N VAL A 168 8.37 -15.01 3.26
CA VAL A 168 8.18 -15.44 4.65
C VAL A 168 7.07 -16.50 4.78
N SER A 169 6.02 -16.43 3.97
CA SER A 169 4.96 -17.45 3.95
C SER A 169 5.50 -18.78 3.43
N ASP A 170 6.22 -18.75 2.30
CA ASP A 170 6.82 -19.93 1.69
C ASP A 170 7.83 -20.61 2.64
N LEU A 171 8.71 -19.82 3.26
CA LEU A 171 9.66 -20.31 4.26
C LEU A 171 8.97 -20.92 5.50
N LYS A 172 7.80 -20.38 5.87
CA LYS A 172 7.03 -20.90 7.00
C LYS A 172 6.34 -22.22 6.67
N GLU A 173 5.79 -22.36 5.46
CA GLU A 173 5.25 -23.63 4.98
C GLU A 173 6.35 -24.70 4.88
N GLU A 174 7.54 -24.36 4.38
CA GLU A 174 8.70 -25.27 4.33
C GLU A 174 9.18 -25.69 5.73
N MET A 175 9.17 -24.76 6.70
CA MET A 175 9.43 -25.08 8.10
C MET A 175 8.37 -26.03 8.71
N GLU A 176 7.08 -25.79 8.47
CA GLU A 176 6.00 -26.62 9.00
C GLU A 176 6.03 -28.05 8.40
N GLU A 177 6.34 -28.19 7.10
CA GLU A 177 6.58 -29.51 6.49
C GLU A 177 7.79 -30.22 7.09
N SER A 178 8.90 -29.51 7.33
CA SER A 178 10.09 -30.09 7.94
C SER A 178 9.86 -30.53 9.40
N ASP A 179 9.09 -29.75 10.16
CA ASP A 179 8.74 -30.08 11.55
C ASP A 179 7.82 -31.31 11.63
N GLU A 180 6.83 -31.44 10.73
CA GLU A 180 6.00 -32.64 10.61
C GLU A 180 6.83 -33.87 10.19
N GLU A 181 7.75 -33.72 9.23
CA GLU A 181 8.64 -34.80 8.81
C GLU A 181 9.57 -35.25 9.95
N ASN A 182 10.14 -34.31 10.69
CA ASN A 182 11.01 -34.58 11.84
C ASN A 182 10.23 -35.24 12.98
N LYS A 183 9.01 -34.81 13.25
CA LYS A 183 8.12 -35.41 14.26
C LYS A 183 7.70 -36.84 13.87
N ALA A 184 7.44 -37.10 12.59
CA ALA A 184 7.17 -38.44 12.09
C ALA A 184 8.40 -39.36 12.22
N LYS A 185 9.60 -38.85 11.92
CA LYS A 185 10.87 -39.57 12.13
C LYS A 185 11.13 -39.86 13.61
N ILE A 186 10.90 -38.89 14.50
CA ILE A 186 11.04 -39.06 15.96
C ILE A 186 10.08 -40.13 16.46
N LYS A 187 8.80 -40.07 16.06
CA LYS A 187 7.81 -41.09 16.44
C LYS A 187 8.18 -42.49 15.92
N SER A 188 8.68 -42.59 14.68
CA SER A 188 9.19 -43.85 14.14
C SER A 188 10.39 -44.38 14.91
N LEU A 189 11.28 -43.49 15.38
CA LEU A 189 12.42 -43.86 16.22
C LEU A 189 11.98 -44.28 17.62
N GLU A 190 11.02 -43.58 18.23
CA GLU A 190 10.43 -43.93 19.52
C GLU A 190 9.72 -45.30 19.48
N ASP A 191 8.95 -45.58 18.43
CA ASP A 191 8.30 -46.88 18.22
C ASP A 191 9.33 -48.01 18.02
N LYS A 192 10.42 -47.73 17.29
CA LYS A 192 11.54 -48.68 17.15
C LYS A 192 12.26 -48.91 18.47
N ILE A 193 12.49 -47.87 19.27
CA ILE A 193 13.09 -47.97 20.61
C ILE A 193 12.19 -48.80 21.52
N ALA A 194 10.88 -48.54 21.57
CA ALA A 194 9.93 -49.30 22.37
C ALA A 194 9.84 -50.79 21.94
N THR A 195 9.95 -51.06 20.64
CA THR A 195 9.98 -52.43 20.11
C THR A 195 11.29 -53.15 20.47
N LEU A 196 12.42 -52.45 20.40
CA LEU A 196 13.73 -52.97 20.78
C LEU A 196 13.85 -53.19 22.30
N GLU A 197 13.28 -52.32 23.13
CA GLU A 197 13.17 -52.49 24.59
C GLU A 197 12.28 -53.68 24.98
N LYS A 198 11.28 -54.01 24.16
CA LYS A 198 10.42 -55.18 24.36
C LYS A 198 11.13 -56.48 23.94
N SER A 199 11.91 -56.44 22.87
CA SER A 199 12.81 -57.53 22.46
C SER A 199 14.03 -57.70 23.39
N ALA A 200 14.45 -56.65 24.09
CA ALA A 200 15.54 -56.64 25.07
C ALA A 200 15.28 -57.46 26.34
N LYS A 201 14.01 -57.84 26.59
CA LYS A 201 13.62 -58.73 27.70
C LYS A 201 13.91 -60.21 27.44
N ASP A 202 14.20 -60.59 26.20
CA ASP A 202 14.74 -61.90 25.83
C ASP A 202 16.19 -61.72 25.34
N GLY A 203 17.14 -62.06 26.20
CA GLY A 203 18.51 -61.56 26.16
C GLY A 203 19.31 -61.75 24.86
N GLY A 204 20.11 -60.73 24.52
CA GLY A 204 21.23 -60.82 23.58
C GLY A 204 21.63 -59.49 22.95
N SER A 205 22.76 -58.91 23.40
CA SER A 205 23.52 -57.80 22.79
C SER A 205 22.89 -56.39 22.75
N LEU A 206 22.63 -55.80 23.93
CA LEU A 206 22.08 -54.45 24.12
C LEU A 206 23.11 -53.31 24.27
N LYS A 207 24.40 -53.63 24.42
CA LYS A 207 25.40 -52.60 24.77
C LYS A 207 25.89 -51.82 23.54
N SER A 208 26.15 -52.49 22.42
CA SER A 208 26.66 -51.83 21.21
C SER A 208 25.63 -50.93 20.54
N ILE A 209 24.35 -51.32 20.55
CA ILE A 209 23.26 -50.54 19.94
C ILE A 209 22.95 -49.28 20.76
N ASN A 210 23.01 -49.36 22.10
CA ASN A 210 22.80 -48.20 22.98
C ASN A 210 23.93 -47.17 22.86
N ASP A 211 25.17 -47.64 22.69
CA ASP A 211 26.33 -46.76 22.50
C ASP A 211 26.30 -46.07 21.12
N GLU A 212 25.83 -46.77 20.07
CA GLU A 212 25.68 -46.20 18.73
C GLU A 212 24.52 -45.20 18.63
N LEU A 213 23.39 -45.47 19.31
CA LEU A 213 22.25 -44.55 19.34
C LEU A 213 22.57 -43.26 20.12
N LYS A 214 23.36 -43.36 21.20
CA LYS A 214 23.87 -42.18 21.92
C LYS A 214 24.84 -41.37 21.06
N ALA A 215 25.73 -42.02 20.32
CA ALA A 215 26.64 -41.32 19.41
C ALA A 215 25.88 -40.56 18.31
N GLN A 216 24.80 -41.15 17.77
CA GLN A 216 23.94 -40.46 16.80
C GLN A 216 23.17 -39.28 17.42
N LEU A 217 22.66 -39.42 18.65
CA LEU A 217 21.98 -38.35 19.36
C LEU A 217 22.92 -37.17 19.67
N ASP A 218 24.16 -37.45 20.08
CA ASP A 218 25.16 -36.41 20.36
C ASP A 218 25.63 -35.73 19.07
N THR A 219 25.71 -36.47 17.96
CA THR A 219 26.01 -35.89 16.64
C THR A 219 24.89 -34.94 16.18
N LEU A 220 23.62 -35.33 16.36
CA LEU A 220 22.47 -34.49 16.03
C LEU A 220 22.40 -33.23 16.91
N LYS A 221 22.68 -33.34 18.21
CA LYS A 221 22.76 -32.18 19.11
C LYS A 221 23.88 -31.23 18.73
N THR A 222 25.05 -31.76 18.38
CA THR A 222 26.19 -30.95 17.93
C THR A 222 25.84 -30.21 16.64
N LYS A 223 25.23 -30.90 15.68
CA LYS A 223 24.79 -30.27 14.42
C LYS A 223 23.74 -29.18 14.64
N ALA A 224 22.80 -29.38 15.55
CA ALA A 224 21.83 -28.36 15.93
C ALA A 224 22.49 -27.12 16.59
N GLN A 225 23.48 -27.34 17.45
CA GLN A 225 24.24 -26.24 18.08
C GLN A 225 25.12 -25.49 17.08
N ASP A 226 25.73 -26.19 16.12
CA ASP A 226 26.53 -25.56 15.08
C ASP A 226 25.67 -24.71 14.13
N THR A 227 24.49 -25.21 13.75
CA THR A 227 23.51 -24.43 12.98
C THR A 227 23.05 -23.19 13.75
N GLN A 228 22.79 -23.31 15.05
CA GLN A 228 22.39 -22.17 15.89
C GLN A 228 23.50 -21.10 15.94
N LYS A 229 24.76 -21.51 16.11
CA LYS A 229 25.91 -20.59 16.10
C LYS A 229 26.13 -19.93 14.75
N ASP A 230 25.92 -20.65 13.64
CA ASP A 230 26.03 -20.06 12.31
C ASP A 230 24.96 -18.99 12.08
N LEU A 231 23.72 -19.26 12.51
CA LEU A 231 22.63 -18.29 12.45
C LEU A 231 22.92 -17.02 13.27
N GLU A 232 23.43 -17.17 14.50
CA GLU A 232 23.84 -16.05 15.34
C GLU A 232 24.95 -15.21 14.68
N ARG A 233 25.92 -15.86 14.03
CA ARG A 233 26.99 -15.18 13.29
C ARG A 233 26.45 -14.42 12.08
N GLN A 234 25.51 -14.97 11.34
CA GLN A 234 24.87 -14.29 10.21
C GLN A 234 24.08 -13.05 10.68
N ILE A 235 23.35 -13.15 11.80
CA ILE A 235 22.64 -12.03 12.41
C ILE A 235 23.61 -10.91 12.83
N GLU A 236 24.77 -11.26 13.40
CA GLU A 236 25.80 -10.29 13.78
C GLU A 236 26.42 -9.58 12.56
N ILE A 237 26.69 -10.30 11.48
CA ILE A 237 27.17 -9.73 10.21
C ILE A 237 26.14 -8.75 9.64
N LEU A 238 24.85 -9.11 9.65
CA LEU A 238 23.78 -8.23 9.16
C LEU A 238 23.64 -6.97 10.01
N LYS A 239 23.74 -7.07 11.34
CA LYS A 239 23.75 -5.90 12.24
C LYS A 239 24.91 -4.96 11.93
N LYS A 240 26.12 -5.51 11.77
CA LYS A 240 27.30 -4.71 11.43
C LYS A 240 27.16 -4.01 10.07
N ARG A 241 26.64 -4.70 9.06
CA ARG A 241 26.35 -4.10 7.74
C ARG A 241 25.30 -2.98 7.84
N GLY A 242 24.29 -3.15 8.69
CA GLY A 242 23.31 -2.11 9.01
C GLY A 242 23.93 -0.87 9.65
N GLU A 243 24.85 -1.04 10.60
CA GLU A 243 25.60 0.07 11.21
C GLU A 243 26.55 0.78 10.24
N GLU A 244 27.26 0.03 9.39
CA GLU A 244 28.11 0.58 8.33
C GLU A 244 27.30 1.41 7.33
N THR A 245 26.12 0.92 6.94
CA THR A 245 25.20 1.64 6.05
C THR A 245 24.70 2.93 6.70
N LYS A 246 24.34 2.87 7.99
CA LYS A 246 23.92 4.04 8.78
C LYS A 246 25.05 5.07 8.92
N ALA A 247 26.30 4.63 9.09
CA ALA A 247 27.47 5.50 9.15
C ALA A 247 27.76 6.16 7.79
N SER A 248 27.66 5.41 6.69
CA SER A 248 27.81 5.92 5.33
C SER A 248 26.78 7.00 5.02
N LEU A 249 25.50 6.72 5.31
CA LEU A 249 24.41 7.69 5.15
C LEU A 249 24.64 8.96 5.98
N LYS A 250 25.13 8.83 7.22
CA LYS A 250 25.46 9.99 8.06
C LYS A 250 26.62 10.81 7.47
N GLY A 251 27.63 10.15 6.90
CA GLY A 251 28.75 10.78 6.21
C GLY A 251 28.32 11.58 4.96
N GLU A 252 27.44 10.98 4.15
CA GLU A 252 26.84 11.65 2.99
C GLU A 252 25.99 12.85 3.41
N ILE A 253 25.16 12.72 4.45
CA ILE A 253 24.38 13.83 5.01
C ILE A 253 25.28 14.96 5.50
N THR A 254 26.40 14.67 6.17
CA THR A 254 27.35 15.71 6.59
C THR A 254 28.05 16.40 5.42
N THR A 255 28.34 15.65 4.35
CA THR A 255 28.96 16.20 3.13
C THR A 255 27.99 17.12 2.38
N ILE A 256 26.71 16.72 2.29
CA ILE A 256 25.64 17.53 1.72
C ILE A 256 25.44 18.80 2.56
N LYS A 257 25.47 18.68 3.89
CA LYS A 257 25.34 19.82 4.80
C LYS A 257 26.51 20.81 4.67
N ASP A 258 27.74 20.32 4.53
CA ASP A 258 28.93 21.17 4.35
C ASP A 258 28.90 21.89 2.98
N LYS A 259 28.49 21.18 1.91
CA LYS A 259 28.26 21.81 0.60
C LYS A 259 27.16 22.87 0.65
N ALA A 260 26.05 22.58 1.33
CA ALA A 260 24.97 23.56 1.51
C ALA A 260 25.42 24.78 2.31
N SER A 261 26.23 24.59 3.36
CA SER A 261 26.78 25.70 4.15
C SER A 261 27.73 26.58 3.34
N LYS A 262 28.59 26.00 2.49
CA LYS A 262 29.48 26.75 1.59
C LYS A 262 28.72 27.53 0.52
N ILE A 263 27.61 26.98 0.02
CA ILE A 263 26.72 27.70 -0.90
C ILE A 263 26.05 28.88 -0.17
N VAL A 264 25.66 28.72 1.09
CA VAL A 264 25.06 29.80 1.90
C VAL A 264 26.09 30.88 2.25
N GLU A 265 27.36 30.55 2.50
CA GLU A 265 28.43 31.54 2.72
C GLU A 265 28.87 32.25 1.44
N ALA A 266 28.79 31.60 0.28
CA ALA A 266 29.11 32.20 -1.02
C ALA A 266 28.02 33.17 -1.54
N VAL A 267 26.84 33.18 -0.89
CA VAL A 267 25.72 34.08 -1.19
C VAL A 267 25.70 35.19 -0.13
N THR A 268 26.24 36.36 -0.48
CA THR A 268 26.12 37.57 0.35
C THR A 268 25.11 38.53 -0.26
N THR A 269 24.25 39.13 0.57
CA THR A 269 23.32 40.18 0.14
C THR A 269 23.94 41.56 0.35
N ASP A 270 23.84 42.45 -0.64
CA ASP A 270 24.25 43.84 -0.48
C ASP A 270 23.15 44.69 0.21
N ASP A 271 23.42 45.99 0.44
CA ASP A 271 22.50 46.93 1.09
C ASP A 271 21.17 47.16 0.33
N SER A 272 21.04 46.64 -0.90
CA SER A 272 19.82 46.66 -1.71
C SER A 272 19.01 45.35 -1.65
N ASN A 273 19.49 44.38 -0.86
CA ASN A 273 18.87 43.06 -0.66
C ASN A 273 18.89 42.18 -1.93
N GLU A 274 19.78 42.46 -2.88
CA GLU A 274 20.06 41.59 -4.03
C GLU A 274 21.17 40.56 -3.67
N ALA A 275 20.98 39.30 -4.07
CA ALA A 275 21.90 38.22 -3.77
C ALA A 275 23.12 38.25 -4.73
N ASN A 276 24.32 38.39 -4.19
CA ASN A 276 25.56 38.36 -4.95
C ASN A 276 26.29 37.03 -4.70
N VAL A 277 26.66 36.34 -5.78
CA VAL A 277 27.36 35.05 -5.73
C VAL A 277 28.83 35.28 -6.07
N SER A 278 29.72 35.05 -5.10
CA SER A 278 31.17 35.13 -5.33
C SER A 278 31.63 33.85 -6.02
N VAL A 279 31.92 33.91 -7.32
CA VAL A 279 32.53 32.81 -8.06
C VAL A 279 34.05 33.06 -8.11
N GLU A 280 34.80 32.27 -7.33
CA GLU A 280 36.25 32.11 -7.52
C GLU A 280 36.53 30.90 -8.43
#